data_AF-A0A963N955-F1
#
_entry.id   AF-A0A963N955-F1
#
_cell.length_a   1.000
_cell.length_b   1.000
_cell.length_c   1.000
_cell.angle_alpha   90.00
_cell.angle_beta   90.00
_cell.angle_gamma   90.00
#
_symmetry.space_group_name_H-M   'P 1'
#
loop_
_entity.id
_entity.type
_entity.pdbx_description
1 polymer ?
#
loop_
_entity_poly.entity_id
_entity_poly.type
_entity_poly.pdbx_seq_one_letter_code
_entity_poly.pdbx_strand_id
1 'polypeptide(L)'
;VQQMEVLVGQFESFDDQYLRERSYDVRQVVERVIKELVGQPGRTAMRIGKGVKEEDLIVVAHDLSPADVISYKDHRFAAFVTDVGGSTSHTAILARSLRIPAVLGLHNARQLIRDKEVLIVDGTRGVLIVNPDPRVLDEYRLRKSQIELERSKLKRLKTAKSSTLDGVDIALHANIELPGDVANALDGGAEGIGLFRTEFLFLDRGDMPTEDEQFEAYRTVVKGMAGRPVTIRTFDLGYDKDLHPEKVVGDRLQSNPALGLRAIRLSLREPQLLETQLAAILRAAALGPLRVLLPMISAPAEMVEVRRTLQRVYRRLKRRKVALPETLPPLGCMIEVPGAA
;
A
#
# COMPACT_ATOMS: atom_id res chain seq x y z
N VAL A 1 12.19 33.19 -0.18
CA VAL A 1 10.77 33.29 -0.64
C VAL A 1 10.70 33.36 -2.16
N GLN A 2 11.38 34.28 -2.85
CA GLN A 2 11.41 34.33 -4.33
C GLN A 2 11.79 33.00 -5.02
N GLN A 3 12.83 32.31 -4.55
CA GLN A 3 13.23 31.02 -5.15
C GLN A 3 12.21 29.89 -4.94
N MET A 4 11.38 30.00 -3.90
CA MET A 4 10.29 29.04 -3.66
C MET A 4 9.21 29.16 -4.71
N GLU A 5 8.82 30.40 -5.06
CA GLU A 5 7.78 30.67 -6.06
C GLU A 5 8.21 30.17 -7.44
N VAL A 6 9.49 30.31 -7.80
CA VAL A 6 10.04 29.79 -9.05
C VAL A 6 9.97 28.26 -9.10
N LEU A 7 10.40 27.58 -8.03
CA LEU A 7 10.37 26.12 -7.94
C LEU A 7 8.94 25.57 -7.94
N VAL A 8 8.05 26.16 -7.13
CA VAL A 8 6.64 25.78 -7.06
C VAL A 8 5.97 25.96 -8.43
N GLY A 9 6.21 27.09 -9.10
CA GLY A 9 5.66 27.34 -10.44
C GLY A 9 6.12 26.31 -11.48
N GLN A 10 7.38 25.85 -11.40
CA GLN A 10 7.87 24.75 -12.23
C GLN A 10 7.10 23.45 -11.94
N PHE A 11 6.92 23.08 -10.68
CA PHE A 11 6.18 21.86 -10.32
C PHE A 11 4.68 21.93 -10.68
N GLU A 12 4.04 23.08 -10.52
CA GLU A 12 2.63 23.28 -10.86
C GLU A 12 2.38 23.24 -12.39
N SER A 13 3.42 23.50 -13.21
CA SER A 13 3.35 23.45 -14.67
C SER A 13 3.51 22.06 -15.30
N PHE A 14 3.76 21.01 -14.50
CA PHE A 14 3.81 19.64 -15.01
C PHE A 14 2.40 19.11 -15.30
N ASP A 15 2.25 18.35 -16.40
CA ASP A 15 0.99 17.69 -16.74
C ASP A 15 0.67 16.50 -15.81
N ASP A 16 1.70 15.89 -15.22
CA ASP A 16 1.55 14.77 -14.28
C ASP A 16 0.99 15.25 -12.93
N GLN A 17 -0.12 14.65 -12.49
CA GLN A 17 -0.74 14.96 -11.20
C GLN A 17 0.20 14.68 -10.01
N TYR A 18 0.97 13.59 -10.05
CA TYR A 18 1.90 13.24 -9.00
C TYR A 18 3.06 14.25 -8.88
N LEU A 19 3.57 14.73 -10.01
CA LEU A 19 4.61 15.76 -10.00
C LEU A 19 4.05 17.10 -9.51
N ARG A 20 2.82 17.45 -9.87
CA ARG A 20 2.14 18.63 -9.31
C ARG A 20 1.96 18.52 -7.80
N GLU A 21 1.63 17.33 -7.29
CA GLU A 21 1.52 17.08 -5.84
C GLU A 21 2.86 17.32 -5.11
N ARG A 22 4.02 17.08 -5.75
CA ARG A 22 5.35 17.38 -5.16
C ARG A 22 5.67 18.86 -4.98
N SER A 23 4.94 19.78 -5.64
CA SER A 23 5.08 21.23 -5.39
C SER A 23 4.83 21.58 -3.92
N TYR A 24 3.91 20.86 -3.27
CA TYR A 24 3.58 21.02 -1.85
C TYR A 24 4.75 20.64 -0.96
N ASP A 25 5.42 19.52 -1.25
CA ASP A 25 6.60 19.07 -0.50
C ASP A 25 7.73 20.12 -0.54
N VAL A 26 7.98 20.70 -1.73
CA VAL A 26 9.01 21.74 -1.89
C VAL A 26 8.68 23.00 -1.10
N ARG A 27 7.43 23.47 -1.16
CA ARG A 27 6.95 24.62 -0.38
C ARG A 27 7.18 24.37 1.11
N GLN A 28 6.87 23.16 1.56
CA GLN A 28 6.93 22.78 2.96
C GLN A 28 8.37 22.70 3.52
N VAL A 29 9.32 22.17 2.74
CA VAL A 29 10.75 22.17 3.10
C VAL A 29 11.25 23.61 3.26
N VAL A 30 10.90 24.50 2.34
CA VAL A 30 11.30 25.91 2.39
C VAL A 30 10.71 26.60 3.62
N GLU A 31 9.42 26.41 3.90
CA GLU A 31 8.77 26.98 5.10
C GLU A 31 9.44 26.49 6.38
N ARG A 32 9.84 25.22 6.45
CA ARG A 32 10.53 24.66 7.62
C ARG A 32 11.91 25.29 7.82
N VAL A 33 12.68 25.43 6.74
CA VAL A 33 13.99 26.12 6.78
C VAL A 33 13.81 27.57 7.26
N ILE A 34 12.79 28.27 6.77
CA ILE A 34 12.50 29.64 7.20
C ILE A 34 12.13 29.68 8.69
N LYS A 35 11.26 28.78 9.18
CA LYS A 35 10.87 28.72 10.60
C LYS A 35 12.05 28.47 11.53
N GLU A 36 12.97 27.58 11.14
CA GLU A 36 14.21 27.33 11.89
C GLU A 36 15.13 28.56 11.89
N LEU A 37 15.31 29.22 10.74
CA LEU A 37 16.12 30.44 10.63
C LEU A 37 15.56 31.63 11.42
N VAL A 38 14.23 31.70 11.58
CA VAL A 38 13.52 32.72 12.37
C VAL A 38 13.55 32.40 13.88
N GLY A 39 14.13 31.26 14.29
CA GLY A 39 14.24 30.88 15.70
C GLY A 39 12.91 30.47 16.32
N GLN A 40 11.91 30.14 15.49
CA GLN A 40 10.66 29.51 15.89
C GLN A 40 10.63 28.09 15.35
N PRO A 41 11.45 27.17 15.89
CA PRO A 41 11.40 25.77 15.49
C PRO A 41 9.95 25.32 15.66
N GLY A 42 9.35 24.84 14.58
CA GLY A 42 7.97 24.36 14.51
C GLY A 42 7.72 23.10 15.35
N ARG A 43 8.44 22.92 16.45
CA ARG A 43 8.16 21.93 17.48
C ARG A 43 7.07 22.51 18.36
N THR A 44 5.84 22.48 17.86
CA THR A 44 4.68 22.54 18.75
C THR A 44 4.71 21.25 19.56
N ALA A 45 5.49 21.24 20.65
CA ALA A 45 5.34 20.24 21.69
C ALA A 45 3.86 20.27 22.08
N MET A 46 3.15 19.19 21.76
CA MET A 46 1.72 19.11 21.94
C MET A 46 1.46 19.26 23.44
N ARG A 47 0.98 20.44 23.87
CA ARG A 47 0.63 20.69 25.26
C ARG A 47 -0.72 20.03 25.52
N ILE A 48 -0.69 18.72 25.73
CA ILE A 48 -1.86 17.97 26.16
C ILE A 48 -2.24 18.52 27.54
N GLY A 49 -3.45 19.08 27.65
CA GLY A 49 -3.97 19.58 28.92
C GLY A 49 -4.05 18.45 29.94
N LYS A 50 -3.70 18.74 31.21
CA LYS A 50 -3.80 17.75 32.30
C LYS A 50 -5.20 17.12 32.31
N GLY A 51 -5.28 15.79 32.19
CA GLY A 51 -6.53 15.03 32.24
C GLY A 51 -7.21 14.76 30.89
N VAL A 52 -6.68 15.27 29.78
CA VAL A 52 -7.17 14.94 28.43
C VAL A 52 -6.35 13.79 27.86
N LYS A 53 -7.02 12.73 27.39
CA LYS A 53 -6.33 11.64 26.70
C LYS A 53 -6.18 11.98 25.22
N GLU A 54 -5.07 11.53 24.63
CA GLU A 54 -4.83 11.70 23.19
C GLU A 54 -5.93 11.08 22.33
N GLU A 55 -6.51 9.97 22.79
CA GLU A 55 -7.60 9.22 22.11
C GLU A 55 -8.93 9.99 22.01
N ASP A 56 -9.05 11.12 22.70
CA ASP A 56 -10.21 12.02 22.63
C ASP A 56 -9.92 13.29 21.81
N LEU A 57 -8.69 13.49 21.34
CA LEU A 57 -8.27 14.68 20.60
C LEU A 57 -8.43 14.50 19.09
N ILE A 58 -9.00 15.52 18.44
CA ILE A 58 -9.13 15.61 16.98
C ILE A 58 -8.12 16.64 16.49
N VAL A 59 -7.25 16.23 15.57
CA VAL A 59 -6.24 17.11 14.99
C VAL A 59 -6.85 17.84 13.81
N VAL A 60 -6.87 19.17 13.87
CA VAL A 60 -7.31 20.05 12.78
C VAL A 60 -6.10 20.84 12.29
N ALA A 61 -5.72 20.63 11.03
CA ALA A 61 -4.57 21.28 10.41
C ALA A 61 -4.92 21.83 9.03
N HIS A 62 -4.13 22.78 8.53
CA HIS A 62 -4.25 23.16 7.12
C HIS A 62 -3.84 21.98 6.24
N ASP A 63 -2.64 21.46 6.50
CA ASP A 63 -2.08 20.25 5.91
C ASP A 63 -1.31 19.46 6.99
N LEU A 64 -1.10 18.16 6.76
CA LEU A 64 -0.22 17.33 7.55
C LEU A 64 0.91 16.83 6.68
N SER A 65 2.12 17.23 7.03
CA SER A 65 3.27 16.84 6.24
C SER A 65 3.72 15.41 6.48
N PRO A 66 4.50 14.82 5.57
CA PRO A 66 5.15 13.52 5.81
C PRO A 66 5.94 13.47 7.13
N ALA A 67 6.57 14.58 7.54
CA ALA A 67 7.29 14.65 8.80
C ALA A 67 6.34 14.65 10.02
N ASP A 68 5.21 15.36 9.95
CA ASP A 68 4.20 15.38 11.00
C ASP A 68 3.57 14.00 11.15
N VAL A 69 3.24 13.38 10.01
CA VAL A 69 2.75 12.00 9.88
C VAL A 69 3.65 11.00 10.60
N ILE A 70 4.97 11.09 10.42
CA ILE A 70 5.94 10.23 11.10
C ILE A 70 5.93 10.49 12.61
N SER A 71 5.88 11.76 13.02
CA SER A 71 5.85 12.13 14.43
C SER A 71 4.56 11.69 15.12
N TYR A 72 3.44 11.63 14.40
CA TYR A 72 2.12 11.26 14.91
C TYR A 72 1.81 9.77 14.80
N LYS A 73 2.68 8.98 14.17
CA LYS A 73 2.50 7.52 14.05
C LYS A 73 2.43 6.81 15.40
N ASP A 74 3.15 7.32 16.40
CA ASP A 74 3.17 6.76 17.75
C ASP A 74 2.08 7.34 18.67
N HIS A 75 1.29 8.30 18.18
CA HIS A 75 0.17 8.91 18.88
C HIS A 75 -1.16 8.28 18.47
N ARG A 76 -2.14 8.27 19.39
CA ARG A 76 -3.47 7.68 19.15
C ARG A 76 -4.54 8.77 19.18
N PHE A 77 -4.64 9.58 18.14
CA PHE A 77 -5.69 10.60 18.01
C PHE A 77 -7.07 10.00 17.68
N ALA A 78 -8.13 10.72 18.04
CA ALA A 78 -9.50 10.32 17.74
C ALA A 78 -9.82 10.42 16.24
N ALA A 79 -9.34 11.49 15.58
CA ALA A 79 -9.53 11.73 14.15
C ALA A 79 -8.56 12.79 13.60
N PHE A 80 -8.41 12.83 12.28
CA PHE A 80 -7.69 13.87 11.54
C PHE A 80 -8.62 14.67 10.63
N VAL A 81 -8.40 15.97 10.58
CA VAL A 81 -9.13 16.91 9.73
C VAL A 81 -8.13 17.84 9.05
N THR A 82 -8.17 17.93 7.72
CA THR A 82 -7.30 18.85 6.96
C THR A 82 -8.05 19.70 5.95
N ASP A 83 -7.55 20.92 5.72
CA ASP A 83 -8.08 21.82 4.68
C ASP A 83 -7.68 21.34 3.28
N VAL A 84 -6.48 20.78 3.13
CA VAL A 84 -5.97 20.27 1.85
C VAL A 84 -5.82 18.74 1.88
N GLY A 85 -5.64 18.16 0.69
CA GLY A 85 -5.43 16.73 0.49
C GLY A 85 -6.66 15.99 -0.03
N GLY A 86 -6.41 14.89 -0.75
CA GLY A 86 -7.43 14.00 -1.30
C GLY A 86 -7.35 12.59 -0.72
N SER A 87 -8.18 11.68 -1.24
CA SER A 87 -8.23 10.28 -0.80
C SER A 87 -6.91 9.50 -1.00
N THR A 88 -6.01 10.02 -1.85
CA THR A 88 -4.69 9.48 -2.18
C THR A 88 -3.54 10.19 -1.47
N SER A 89 -3.80 11.20 -0.64
CA SER A 89 -2.74 11.96 0.02
C SER A 89 -2.00 11.13 1.08
N HIS A 90 -0.77 11.52 1.41
CA HIS A 90 0.01 10.91 2.50
C HIS A 90 -0.76 10.85 3.83
N THR A 91 -1.54 11.89 4.13
CA THR A 91 -2.43 11.96 5.30
C THR A 91 -3.54 10.91 5.24
N ALA A 92 -4.16 10.70 4.07
CA ALA A 92 -5.18 9.68 3.89
C ALA A 92 -4.62 8.26 4.07
N ILE A 93 -3.42 8.02 3.52
CA ILE A 93 -2.71 6.75 3.64
C ILE A 93 -2.37 6.48 5.11
N LEU A 94 -1.84 7.47 5.84
CA LEU A 94 -1.55 7.35 7.26
C LEU A 94 -2.82 7.02 8.06
N ALA A 95 -3.88 7.82 7.91
CA ALA A 95 -5.12 7.64 8.66
C ALA A 95 -5.70 6.23 8.48
N ARG A 96 -5.65 5.71 7.24
CA ARG A 96 -6.04 4.31 6.95
C ARG A 96 -5.14 3.29 7.65
N SER A 97 -3.82 3.48 7.61
CA SER A 97 -2.88 2.58 8.27
C SER A 97 -3.06 2.54 9.80
N LEU A 98 -3.35 3.69 10.41
CA LEU A 98 -3.61 3.85 11.85
C LEU A 98 -5.05 3.46 12.24
N ARG A 99 -5.92 3.19 11.26
CA ARG A 99 -7.36 2.94 11.43
C ARG A 99 -8.09 4.08 12.16
N ILE A 100 -7.63 5.31 11.94
CA ILE A 100 -8.18 6.54 12.51
C ILE A 100 -9.12 7.19 11.46
N PRO A 101 -10.35 7.58 11.82
CA PRO A 101 -11.23 8.35 10.94
C PRO A 101 -10.58 9.66 10.49
N ALA A 102 -10.70 10.00 9.21
CA ALA A 102 -10.21 11.26 8.70
C ALA A 102 -11.12 11.86 7.63
N VAL A 103 -11.21 13.19 7.60
CA VAL A 103 -11.88 13.96 6.55
C VAL A 103 -10.90 15.02 6.06
N LEU A 104 -10.54 14.96 4.79
CA LEU A 104 -9.50 15.80 4.18
C LEU A 104 -10.12 16.67 3.09
N GLY A 105 -9.47 17.78 2.76
CA GLY A 105 -9.90 18.64 1.66
C GLY A 105 -11.10 19.52 2.03
N LEU A 106 -11.23 19.95 3.29
CA LEU A 106 -12.34 20.80 3.74
C LEU A 106 -12.15 22.29 3.41
N HIS A 107 -11.00 22.66 2.85
CA HIS A 107 -10.60 24.01 2.44
C HIS A 107 -10.46 25.07 3.55
N ASN A 108 -11.39 25.15 4.50
CA ASN A 108 -11.45 26.20 5.51
C ASN A 108 -11.72 25.72 6.94
N ALA A 109 -11.59 24.41 7.21
CA ALA A 109 -11.79 23.84 8.54
C ALA A 109 -10.89 24.48 9.60
N ARG A 110 -9.61 24.72 9.29
CA ARG A 110 -8.68 25.32 10.27
C ARG A 110 -9.07 26.76 10.65
N GLN A 111 -9.70 27.50 9.74
CA GLN A 111 -10.12 28.88 9.99
C GLN A 111 -11.42 28.94 10.80
N LEU A 112 -12.32 27.97 10.58
CA LEU A 112 -13.63 27.93 11.21
C LEU A 112 -13.61 27.31 12.61
N ILE A 113 -12.66 26.40 12.87
CA ILE A 113 -12.62 25.61 14.11
C ILE A 113 -11.64 26.22 15.10
N ARG A 114 -12.08 26.34 16.34
CA ARG A 114 -11.26 26.83 17.46
C ARG A 114 -10.83 25.68 18.36
N ASP A 115 -9.70 25.87 19.03
CA ASP A 115 -9.22 24.90 20.01
C ASP A 115 -10.26 24.69 21.12
N LYS A 116 -10.43 23.43 21.55
CA LYS A 116 -11.37 22.97 22.60
C LYS A 116 -12.85 22.95 22.18
N GLU A 117 -13.18 23.15 20.91
CA GLU A 117 -14.52 22.91 20.39
C GLU A 117 -14.82 21.41 20.29
N VAL A 118 -16.11 21.06 20.44
CA VAL A 118 -16.56 19.67 20.27
C VAL A 118 -16.77 19.40 18.80
N LEU A 119 -16.10 18.39 18.27
CA LEU A 119 -16.17 18.02 16.87
C LEU A 119 -16.69 16.59 16.71
N ILE A 120 -17.48 16.37 15.68
CA ILE A 120 -17.84 15.03 15.20
C ILE A 120 -17.24 14.85 13.82
N VAL A 121 -16.41 13.83 13.66
CA VAL A 121 -15.81 13.45 12.38
C VAL A 121 -16.44 12.16 11.89
N ASP A 122 -17.21 12.24 10.81
CA ASP A 122 -17.79 11.09 10.11
C ASP A 122 -16.99 10.80 8.84
N GLY A 123 -15.96 9.96 8.97
CA GLY A 123 -15.15 9.51 7.84
C GLY A 123 -15.88 8.61 6.84
N THR A 124 -17.09 8.12 7.16
CA THR A 124 -17.89 7.31 6.22
C THR A 124 -18.66 8.20 5.25
N ARG A 125 -19.22 9.29 5.78
CA ARG A 125 -19.98 10.27 4.99
C ARG A 125 -19.14 11.44 4.50
N GLY A 126 -17.90 11.57 4.98
CA GLY A 126 -17.05 12.72 4.71
C GLY A 126 -17.56 14.01 5.35
N VAL A 127 -18.19 13.92 6.52
CA VAL A 127 -18.85 15.07 7.18
C VAL A 127 -18.10 15.45 8.46
N LEU A 128 -17.90 16.74 8.66
CA LEU A 128 -17.42 17.34 9.90
C LEU A 128 -18.51 18.21 10.51
N ILE A 129 -18.83 18.00 11.79
CA ILE A 129 -19.80 18.81 12.53
C ILE A 129 -19.07 19.52 13.66
N VAL A 130 -19.13 20.85 13.66
CA VAL A 130 -18.50 21.73 14.64
C VAL A 130 -19.54 22.17 15.65
N ASN A 131 -19.24 22.03 16.95
CA ASN A 131 -20.12 22.37 18.07
C ASN A 131 -21.56 21.85 17.87
N PRO A 132 -21.74 20.52 17.74
CA PRO A 132 -23.06 19.93 17.51
C PRO A 132 -24.01 20.23 18.68
N ASP A 133 -25.30 20.40 18.35
CA ASP A 133 -26.35 20.40 19.37
C ASP A 133 -26.33 19.08 20.17
N PRO A 134 -26.66 19.08 21.47
CA PRO A 134 -26.70 17.87 22.29
C PRO A 134 -27.47 16.71 21.65
N ARG A 135 -28.58 16.98 20.94
CA ARG A 135 -29.36 15.95 20.24
C ARG A 135 -28.56 15.26 19.14
N VAL A 136 -27.82 16.04 18.35
CA VAL A 136 -26.96 15.51 17.27
C VAL A 136 -25.79 14.73 17.88
N LEU A 137 -25.21 15.23 18.97
CA LEU A 137 -24.13 14.55 19.67
C LEU A 137 -24.56 13.17 20.18
N ASP A 138 -25.76 13.07 20.77
CA ASP A 138 -26.29 11.80 21.28
C ASP A 138 -26.62 10.80 20.16
N GLU A 139 -27.15 11.27 19.02
CA GLU A 139 -27.36 10.44 17.84
C GLU A 139 -26.03 9.84 17.33
N TYR A 140 -24.98 10.65 17.23
CA TYR A 140 -23.67 10.19 16.78
C TYR A 140 -22.97 9.29 17.80
N ARG A 141 -23.19 9.49 19.10
CA ARG A 141 -22.74 8.56 20.14
C ARG A 141 -23.41 7.19 20.00
N LEU A 142 -24.71 7.16 19.76
CA LEU A 142 -25.44 5.92 19.51
C LEU A 142 -24.90 5.23 18.25
N ARG A 143 -24.68 5.98 17.17
CA ARG A 143 -24.11 5.44 15.93
C ARG A 143 -22.70 4.89 16.12
N LYS A 144 -21.84 5.59 16.88
CA LYS A 144 -20.50 5.10 17.25
C LYS A 144 -20.60 3.77 18.01
N SER A 145 -21.49 3.69 19.00
CA SER A 145 -21.73 2.46 19.77
C SER A 145 -22.19 1.30 18.88
N GLN A 146 -23.09 1.55 17.92
CA GLN A 146 -23.54 0.55 16.95
C GLN A 146 -22.40 0.03 16.08
N ILE A 147 -21.56 0.93 15.55
CA ILE A 147 -20.37 0.58 14.76
C ILE A 147 -19.38 -0.25 15.59
N GLU A 148 -19.14 0.12 16.85
CA GLU A 148 -18.27 -0.63 17.75
C GLU A 148 -18.84 -2.02 18.06
N LEU A 149 -20.15 -2.13 18.26
CA LEU A 149 -20.84 -3.39 18.46
C LEU A 149 -20.74 -4.29 17.22
N GLU A 150 -20.97 -3.74 16.03
CA GLU A 150 -20.80 -4.47 14.76
C GLU A 150 -19.35 -4.93 14.57
N ARG A 151 -18.36 -4.07 14.82
CA ARG A 151 -16.94 -4.46 14.81
C ARG A 151 -16.66 -5.60 15.79
N SER A 152 -17.27 -5.57 16.97
CA SER A 152 -17.15 -6.64 17.96
C SER A 152 -17.78 -7.96 17.46
N LYS A 153 -18.94 -7.89 16.80
CA LYS A 153 -19.55 -9.05 16.13
C LYS A 153 -18.65 -9.62 15.05
N LEU A 154 -18.06 -8.77 14.20
CA LEU A 154 -17.13 -9.19 13.14
C LEU A 154 -15.87 -9.86 13.69
N LYS A 155 -15.35 -9.43 14.85
CA LYS A 155 -14.22 -10.12 15.51
C LYS A 155 -14.52 -11.59 15.82
N ARG A 156 -15.78 -11.94 16.08
CA ARG A 156 -16.20 -13.35 16.31
C ARG A 156 -16.15 -14.19 15.03
N LEU A 157 -16.25 -13.56 13.87
CA LEU A 157 -16.21 -14.24 12.56
C LEU A 157 -14.78 -14.61 12.15
N LYS A 158 -13.74 -14.04 12.78
CA LYS A 158 -12.33 -14.32 12.46
C LYS A 158 -11.97 -15.82 12.50
N THR A 159 -12.66 -16.60 13.32
CA THR A 159 -12.44 -18.05 13.47
C THR A 159 -13.59 -18.88 12.89
N ALA A 160 -14.63 -18.24 12.36
CA ALA A 160 -15.77 -18.95 11.78
C ALA A 160 -15.39 -19.49 10.40
N LYS A 161 -16.00 -20.62 10.01
CA LYS A 161 -15.81 -21.17 8.66
C LYS A 161 -16.49 -20.26 7.64
N SER A 162 -15.77 -19.92 6.59
CA SER A 162 -16.26 -19.14 5.46
C SER A 162 -17.15 -20.02 4.56
N SER A 163 -18.45 -20.02 4.82
CA SER A 163 -19.43 -20.80 4.04
C SER A 163 -20.72 -20.00 3.82
N THR A 164 -21.38 -20.23 2.68
CA THR A 164 -22.68 -19.64 2.36
C THR A 164 -23.81 -20.30 3.15
N LEU A 165 -25.00 -19.70 3.17
CA LEU A 165 -26.17 -20.23 3.88
C LEU A 165 -26.63 -21.60 3.36
N ASP A 166 -26.35 -21.90 2.09
CA ASP A 166 -26.61 -23.16 1.41
C ASP A 166 -25.41 -24.14 1.46
N GLY A 167 -24.35 -23.82 2.22
CA GLY A 167 -23.26 -24.73 2.55
C GLY A 167 -22.10 -24.80 1.53
N VAL A 168 -21.98 -23.81 0.64
CA VAL A 168 -20.82 -23.70 -0.27
C VAL A 168 -19.65 -23.07 0.49
N ASP A 169 -18.54 -23.81 0.58
CA ASP A 169 -17.31 -23.33 1.19
C ASP A 169 -16.59 -22.32 0.27
N ILE A 170 -16.18 -21.19 0.82
CA ILE A 170 -15.47 -20.12 0.10
C ILE A 170 -14.19 -19.80 0.87
N ALA A 171 -13.02 -20.00 0.26
CA ALA A 171 -11.77 -19.63 0.90
C ALA A 171 -11.55 -18.12 0.88
N LEU A 172 -11.44 -17.50 2.06
CA LEU A 172 -11.12 -16.08 2.20
C LEU A 172 -9.61 -15.89 2.34
N HIS A 173 -8.97 -15.43 1.27
CA HIS A 173 -7.55 -15.13 1.26
C HIS A 173 -7.27 -13.63 1.35
N ALA A 174 -6.15 -13.26 1.96
CA ALA A 174 -5.68 -11.87 2.01
C ALA A 174 -4.80 -11.52 0.81
N ASN A 175 -4.81 -10.23 0.45
CA ASN A 175 -3.84 -9.64 -0.46
C ASN A 175 -2.80 -8.89 0.38
N ILE A 176 -1.52 -9.07 0.07
CA ILE A 176 -0.41 -8.45 0.81
C ILE A 176 0.60 -7.82 -0.15
N GLU A 177 1.32 -6.82 0.36
CA GLU A 177 2.36 -6.11 -0.39
C GLU A 177 3.72 -6.27 0.28
N LEU A 178 3.76 -6.40 1.61
CA LEU A 178 4.99 -6.58 2.37
C LEU A 178 4.97 -7.89 3.17
N PRO A 179 6.13 -8.51 3.45
CA PRO A 179 6.19 -9.69 4.31
C PRO A 179 5.62 -9.46 5.71
N GLY A 180 5.68 -8.23 6.22
CA GLY A 180 5.11 -7.86 7.52
C GLY A 180 3.58 -7.92 7.59
N ASP A 181 2.90 -7.86 6.45
CA ASP A 181 1.42 -7.88 6.39
C ASP A 181 0.83 -9.24 6.77
N VAL A 182 1.64 -10.30 6.79
CA VAL A 182 1.21 -11.65 7.17
C VAL A 182 0.61 -11.67 8.57
N ALA A 183 1.17 -10.93 9.52
CA ALA A 183 0.62 -10.85 10.87
C ALA A 183 -0.80 -10.26 10.87
N ASN A 184 -1.03 -9.22 10.06
CA ASN A 184 -2.33 -8.59 9.90
C ASN A 184 -3.33 -9.50 9.17
N ALA A 185 -2.87 -10.26 8.16
CA ALA A 185 -3.68 -11.24 7.45
C ALA A 185 -4.16 -12.36 8.37
N LEU A 186 -3.26 -12.89 9.21
CA LEU A 186 -3.60 -13.93 10.20
C LEU A 186 -4.52 -13.40 11.30
N ASP A 187 -4.28 -12.19 11.82
CA ASP A 187 -5.21 -11.54 12.76
C ASP A 187 -6.59 -11.33 12.13
N GLY A 188 -6.64 -11.08 10.82
CA GLY A 188 -7.88 -10.96 10.06
C GLY A 188 -8.64 -12.28 9.84
N GLY A 189 -8.05 -13.43 10.18
CA GLY A 189 -8.66 -14.75 9.94
C GLY A 189 -8.43 -15.30 8.54
N ALA A 190 -7.47 -14.77 7.77
CA ALA A 190 -7.24 -15.19 6.39
C ALA A 190 -6.80 -16.67 6.31
N GLU A 191 -7.48 -17.44 5.46
CA GLU A 191 -7.21 -18.87 5.24
C GLU A 191 -5.98 -19.11 4.35
N GLY A 192 -5.44 -18.05 3.73
CA GLY A 192 -4.30 -18.08 2.83
C GLY A 192 -3.96 -16.68 2.31
N ILE A 193 -2.89 -16.58 1.52
CA ILE A 193 -2.57 -15.40 0.73
C ILE A 193 -2.98 -15.65 -0.72
N GLY A 194 -3.94 -14.85 -1.20
CA GLY A 194 -4.53 -14.97 -2.54
C GLY A 194 -3.74 -14.18 -3.57
N LEU A 195 -3.04 -13.14 -3.10
CA LEU A 195 -2.15 -12.33 -3.93
C LEU A 195 -1.05 -11.73 -3.06
N PHE A 196 0.19 -12.12 -3.31
CA PHE A 196 1.36 -11.40 -2.85
C PHE A 196 1.93 -10.59 -4.02
N ARG A 197 1.82 -9.27 -3.90
CA ARG A 197 2.39 -8.28 -4.81
C ARG A 197 3.89 -8.15 -4.55
N THR A 198 4.72 -8.45 -5.54
CA THR A 198 6.19 -8.48 -5.37
C THR A 198 6.86 -7.16 -5.71
N GLU A 199 6.11 -6.15 -6.15
CA GLU A 199 6.64 -4.89 -6.69
C GLU A 199 7.50 -4.14 -5.67
N PHE A 200 7.21 -4.26 -4.36
CA PHE A 200 7.99 -3.62 -3.30
C PHE A 200 9.48 -4.03 -3.31
N LEU A 201 9.83 -5.22 -3.82
CA LEU A 201 11.22 -5.68 -3.91
C LEU A 201 12.02 -4.91 -4.96
N PHE A 202 11.34 -4.22 -5.86
CA PHE A 202 11.91 -3.57 -7.02
C PHE A 202 11.71 -2.04 -7.00
N LEU A 203 10.82 -1.52 -6.16
CA LEU A 203 10.58 -0.07 -6.04
C LEU A 203 11.63 0.57 -5.12
N ASP A 204 12.03 1.82 -5.42
CA ASP A 204 12.94 2.66 -4.63
C ASP A 204 14.36 2.10 -4.40
N ARG A 205 14.87 1.27 -5.33
CA ARG A 205 16.23 0.73 -5.29
C ARG A 205 17.02 1.10 -6.53
N GLY A 206 18.33 1.31 -6.37
CA GLY A 206 19.23 1.58 -7.50
C GLY A 206 19.59 0.33 -8.31
N ASP A 207 19.48 -0.87 -7.72
CA ASP A 207 19.84 -2.15 -8.31
C ASP A 207 18.70 -3.17 -8.21
N MET A 208 18.67 -4.13 -9.13
CA MET A 208 17.66 -5.21 -9.14
C MET A 208 17.87 -6.22 -8.00
N PRO A 209 16.79 -6.69 -7.34
CA PRO A 209 16.90 -7.60 -6.22
C PRO A 209 17.43 -8.97 -6.65
N THR A 210 18.39 -9.47 -5.91
CA THR A 210 19.04 -10.77 -6.14
C THR A 210 18.10 -11.94 -5.86
N GLU A 211 18.45 -13.14 -6.35
CA GLU A 211 17.70 -14.38 -6.05
C GLU A 211 17.55 -14.61 -4.54
N ASP A 212 18.60 -14.35 -3.76
CA ASP A 212 18.61 -14.59 -2.32
C ASP A 212 17.72 -13.59 -1.56
N GLU A 213 17.74 -12.31 -1.92
CA GLU A 213 16.84 -11.31 -1.32
C GLU A 213 15.37 -11.64 -1.59
N GLN A 214 15.05 -11.99 -2.83
CA GLN A 214 13.69 -12.41 -3.20
C GLN A 214 13.30 -13.69 -2.46
N PHE A 215 14.19 -14.67 -2.37
CA PHE A 215 13.96 -15.90 -1.62
C PHE A 215 13.67 -15.63 -0.14
N GLU A 216 14.43 -14.75 0.51
CA GLU A 216 14.23 -14.40 1.92
C GLU A 216 12.88 -13.72 2.18
N ALA A 217 12.45 -12.83 1.27
CA ALA A 217 11.12 -12.24 1.34
C ALA A 217 10.01 -13.29 1.19
N TYR A 218 10.10 -14.16 0.17
CA TYR A 218 9.11 -15.22 -0.07
C TYR A 218 9.10 -16.24 1.07
N ARG A 219 10.28 -16.64 1.57
CA ARG A 219 10.45 -17.53 2.72
C ARG A 219 9.73 -17.00 3.95
N THR A 220 9.86 -15.71 4.24
CA THR A 220 9.24 -15.06 5.40
C THR A 220 7.72 -15.20 5.32
N VAL A 221 7.14 -14.95 4.15
CA VAL A 221 5.69 -15.08 3.94
C VAL A 221 5.22 -16.52 4.04
N VAL A 222 5.88 -17.46 3.34
CA VAL A 222 5.50 -18.88 3.33
C VAL A 222 5.58 -19.50 4.72
N LYS A 223 6.65 -19.21 5.47
CA LYS A 223 6.77 -19.68 6.86
C LYS A 223 5.76 -19.03 7.79
N GLY A 224 5.54 -17.71 7.64
CA GLY A 224 4.57 -16.97 8.44
C GLY A 224 3.15 -17.50 8.30
N MET A 225 2.78 -18.00 7.11
CA MET A 225 1.46 -18.58 6.84
C MET A 225 1.27 -20.01 7.38
N ALA A 226 2.30 -20.61 7.99
CA ALA A 226 2.22 -21.88 8.73
C ALA A 226 1.46 -23.00 8.01
N GLY A 227 1.76 -23.22 6.72
CA GLY A 227 1.15 -24.28 5.90
C GLY A 227 -0.12 -23.87 5.15
N ARG A 228 -0.60 -22.63 5.31
CA ARG A 228 -1.66 -22.06 4.46
C ARG A 228 -1.11 -21.66 3.09
N PRO A 229 -1.92 -21.74 2.01
CA PRO A 229 -1.45 -21.47 0.65
C PRO A 229 -1.03 -20.01 0.47
N VAL A 230 0.05 -19.79 -0.29
CA VAL A 230 0.53 -18.47 -0.69
C VAL A 230 0.60 -18.36 -2.21
N THR A 231 -0.08 -17.38 -2.77
CA THR A 231 -0.04 -17.10 -4.21
C THR A 231 0.85 -15.90 -4.48
N ILE A 232 2.01 -16.13 -5.09
CA ILE A 232 2.98 -15.09 -5.45
C ILE A 232 2.72 -14.66 -6.87
N ARG A 233 2.48 -13.36 -7.07
CA ARG A 233 2.42 -12.78 -8.40
C ARG A 233 3.83 -12.46 -8.87
N THR A 234 4.21 -12.83 -10.09
CA THR A 234 5.48 -12.35 -10.67
C THR A 234 5.42 -10.84 -10.86
N PHE A 235 6.56 -10.17 -10.98
CA PHE A 235 6.59 -8.70 -10.96
C PHE A 235 5.72 -8.08 -12.07
N ASP A 236 4.93 -7.06 -11.71
CA ASP A 236 4.11 -6.24 -12.60
C ASP A 236 4.67 -4.81 -12.68
N LEU A 237 5.82 -4.68 -13.34
CA LEU A 237 6.49 -3.40 -13.59
C LEU A 237 6.46 -3.09 -15.08
N GLY A 238 6.25 -1.82 -15.42
CA GLY A 238 6.44 -1.29 -16.76
C GLY A 238 7.81 -0.63 -16.92
N TYR A 239 8.23 -0.47 -18.16
CA TYR A 239 9.44 0.27 -18.54
C TYR A 239 9.38 1.77 -18.16
N ASP A 240 8.20 2.26 -17.79
CA ASP A 240 7.93 3.62 -17.32
C ASP A 240 8.34 3.87 -15.86
N LYS A 241 8.51 2.80 -15.06
CA LYS A 241 9.00 2.88 -13.67
C LYS A 241 10.51 2.62 -13.57
N ASP A 242 11.26 3.08 -14.56
CA ASP A 242 12.64 2.67 -14.78
C ASP A 242 13.60 3.06 -13.63
N LEU A 243 14.36 2.05 -13.22
CA LEU A 243 15.39 2.04 -12.15
C LEU A 243 16.66 2.83 -12.51
N HIS A 244 16.76 3.34 -13.74
CA HIS A 244 17.87 4.17 -14.22
C HIS A 244 17.36 5.27 -15.17
N PRO A 245 16.89 6.42 -14.65
CA PRO A 245 16.42 7.54 -15.47
C PRO A 245 17.49 8.06 -16.45
N GLU A 246 18.77 7.83 -16.16
CA GLU A 246 19.90 8.30 -16.97
C GLU A 246 20.10 7.54 -18.30
N LYS A 247 19.50 6.35 -18.46
CA LYS A 247 19.58 5.58 -19.71
C LYS A 247 18.44 5.88 -20.69
N VAL A 248 17.46 6.68 -20.29
CA VAL A 248 16.32 7.08 -21.15
C VAL A 248 16.65 8.40 -21.85
N VAL A 249 17.77 8.43 -22.57
CA VAL A 249 18.03 9.47 -23.59
C VAL A 249 17.84 8.80 -24.95
N GLY A 250 16.64 8.93 -25.51
CA GLY A 250 16.31 8.50 -26.88
C GLY A 250 14.95 7.82 -27.03
N ASP A 251 14.00 8.54 -27.62
CA ASP A 251 12.90 8.06 -28.50
C ASP A 251 11.92 6.95 -28.04
N ARG A 252 11.86 6.59 -26.75
CA ARG A 252 10.91 5.56 -26.26
C ARG A 252 10.05 5.95 -25.07
N LEU A 253 9.61 7.20 -25.01
CA LEU A 253 8.38 7.51 -24.27
C LEU A 253 7.23 6.74 -24.92
N GLN A 254 6.88 5.59 -24.34
CA GLN A 254 5.71 4.83 -24.80
C GLN A 254 4.49 5.73 -24.63
N SER A 255 3.78 6.05 -25.72
CA SER A 255 2.64 6.98 -25.68
C SER A 255 1.53 6.51 -24.73
N ASN A 256 1.53 5.21 -24.36
CA ASN A 256 0.66 4.65 -23.33
C ASN A 256 1.41 3.54 -22.54
N PRO A 257 1.96 3.86 -21.36
CA PRO A 257 2.66 2.88 -20.52
C PRO A 257 1.78 1.70 -20.07
N ALA A 258 0.48 1.92 -19.88
CA ALA A 258 -0.45 0.87 -19.44
C ALA A 258 -0.64 -0.23 -20.49
N LEU A 259 -0.57 0.12 -21.78
CA LEU A 259 -0.66 -0.83 -22.90
C LEU A 259 0.70 -1.33 -23.39
N GLY A 260 1.78 -0.83 -22.79
CA GLY A 260 3.14 -0.96 -23.26
C GLY A 260 3.86 -2.24 -22.83
N LEU A 261 5.18 -2.11 -22.69
CA LEU A 261 6.08 -3.19 -22.27
C LEU A 261 6.08 -3.26 -20.74
N ARG A 262 5.15 -4.02 -20.16
CA ARG A 262 5.08 -4.26 -18.71
C ARG A 262 4.89 -5.73 -18.36
N ALA A 263 5.08 -6.03 -17.07
CA ALA A 263 4.72 -7.30 -16.45
C ALA A 263 5.31 -8.51 -17.20
N ILE A 264 4.46 -9.44 -17.64
CA ILE A 264 4.92 -10.63 -18.34
C ILE A 264 5.62 -10.32 -19.66
N ARG A 265 5.22 -9.28 -20.38
CA ARG A 265 5.86 -8.89 -21.65
C ARG A 265 7.30 -8.46 -21.43
N LEU A 266 7.54 -7.70 -20.35
CA LEU A 266 8.89 -7.34 -19.93
C LEU A 266 9.66 -8.58 -19.45
N SER A 267 9.01 -9.43 -18.65
CA SER A 267 9.61 -10.68 -18.14
C SER A 267 10.08 -11.65 -19.23
N LEU A 268 9.32 -11.74 -20.33
CA LEU A 268 9.67 -12.58 -21.48
C LEU A 268 10.76 -11.94 -22.35
N ARG A 269 10.79 -10.61 -22.43
CA ARG A 269 11.85 -9.87 -23.13
C ARG A 269 13.18 -9.89 -22.39
N GLU A 270 13.14 -9.90 -21.05
CA GLU A 270 14.31 -9.93 -20.17
C GLU A 270 14.33 -11.24 -19.34
N PRO A 271 14.70 -12.39 -19.94
CA PRO A 271 14.56 -13.70 -19.30
C PRO A 271 15.35 -13.85 -18.00
N GLN A 272 16.44 -13.12 -17.82
CA GLN A 272 17.25 -13.18 -16.61
C GLN A 272 16.48 -12.72 -15.37
N LEU A 273 15.63 -11.71 -15.51
CA LEU A 273 14.78 -11.21 -14.43
C LEU A 273 13.75 -12.26 -14.02
N LEU A 274 13.07 -12.83 -15.01
CA LEU A 274 12.10 -13.90 -14.81
C LEU A 274 12.76 -15.13 -14.20
N GLU A 275 13.90 -15.58 -14.73
CA GLU A 275 14.61 -16.75 -14.22
C GLU A 275 15.09 -16.57 -12.76
N THR A 276 15.50 -15.36 -12.38
CA THR A 276 15.90 -15.02 -11.01
C THR A 276 14.70 -15.10 -10.07
N GLN A 277 13.58 -14.49 -10.44
CA GLN A 277 12.37 -14.53 -9.62
C GLN A 277 11.79 -15.94 -9.51
N LEU A 278 11.71 -16.69 -10.61
CA LEU A 278 11.22 -18.07 -10.58
C LEU A 278 12.14 -18.98 -9.75
N ALA A 279 13.44 -18.74 -9.74
CA ALA A 279 14.37 -19.51 -8.90
C ALA A 279 14.12 -19.26 -7.41
N ALA A 280 13.96 -18.00 -7.01
CA ALA A 280 13.60 -17.61 -5.65
C ALA A 280 12.26 -18.22 -5.21
N ILE A 281 11.25 -18.18 -6.08
CA ILE A 281 9.93 -18.78 -5.81
C ILE A 281 10.04 -20.29 -5.64
N LEU A 282 10.76 -20.99 -6.53
CA LEU A 282 10.93 -22.45 -6.43
C LEU A 282 11.65 -22.87 -5.14
N ARG A 283 12.64 -22.09 -4.69
CA ARG A 283 13.30 -22.32 -3.40
C ARG A 283 12.33 -22.12 -2.23
N ALA A 284 11.50 -21.08 -2.27
CA ALA A 284 10.49 -20.83 -1.24
C ALA A 284 9.38 -21.89 -1.22
N ALA A 285 9.02 -22.44 -2.38
CA ALA A 285 8.02 -23.50 -2.51
C ALA A 285 8.42 -24.82 -1.83
N ALA A 286 9.71 -25.04 -1.53
CA ALA A 286 10.15 -26.18 -0.73
C ALA A 286 9.73 -26.08 0.75
N LEU A 287 9.28 -24.89 1.21
CA LEU A 287 8.96 -24.61 2.61
C LEU A 287 7.46 -24.65 2.92
N GLY A 288 6.60 -24.70 1.90
CA GLY A 288 5.16 -24.67 2.09
C GLY A 288 4.38 -24.54 0.77
N PRO A 289 3.04 -24.62 0.83
CA PRO A 289 2.19 -24.60 -0.36
C PRO A 289 2.21 -23.23 -1.04
N LEU A 290 2.76 -23.20 -2.25
CA LEU A 290 2.97 -21.98 -3.02
C LEU A 290 2.36 -22.11 -4.42
N ARG A 291 1.73 -21.04 -4.90
CA ARG A 291 1.19 -20.90 -6.26
C ARG A 291 1.85 -19.70 -6.95
N VAL A 292 2.13 -19.83 -8.24
CA VAL A 292 2.68 -18.75 -9.07
C VAL A 292 1.56 -18.15 -9.89
N LEU A 293 1.44 -16.83 -9.91
CA LEU A 293 0.43 -16.10 -10.66
C LEU A 293 1.10 -15.10 -11.61
N LEU A 294 0.72 -15.13 -12.89
CA LEU A 294 1.32 -14.28 -13.92
C LEU A 294 0.38 -13.10 -14.27
N PRO A 295 0.86 -11.84 -14.16
CA PRO A 295 0.10 -10.66 -14.56
C PRO A 295 0.12 -10.42 -16.08
N MET A 296 -0.88 -9.70 -16.58
CA MET A 296 -0.98 -9.16 -17.94
C MET A 296 -0.84 -10.20 -19.07
N ILE A 297 -1.24 -11.44 -18.80
CA ILE A 297 -1.31 -12.48 -19.83
C ILE A 297 -2.40 -12.10 -20.83
N SER A 298 -2.08 -12.21 -22.11
CA SER A 298 -2.96 -11.89 -23.23
C SER A 298 -3.06 -13.02 -24.26
N ALA A 299 -2.10 -13.94 -24.28
CA ALA A 299 -2.09 -15.07 -25.20
C ALA A 299 -1.62 -16.38 -24.52
N PRO A 300 -2.15 -17.55 -24.92
CA PRO A 300 -1.72 -18.84 -24.38
C PRO A 300 -0.22 -19.14 -24.58
N ALA A 301 0.39 -18.58 -25.63
CA ALA A 301 1.82 -18.75 -25.92
C ALA A 301 2.70 -18.24 -24.78
N GLU A 302 2.32 -17.14 -24.14
CA GLU A 302 3.06 -16.55 -23.01
C GLU A 302 3.08 -17.52 -21.82
N MET A 303 1.95 -18.16 -21.51
CA MET A 303 1.87 -19.20 -20.47
C MET A 303 2.77 -20.40 -20.76
N VAL A 304 2.80 -20.84 -22.02
CA VAL A 304 3.65 -21.96 -22.46
C VAL A 304 5.13 -21.61 -22.30
N GLU A 305 5.52 -20.40 -22.66
CA GLU A 305 6.89 -19.92 -22.54
C GLU A 305 7.34 -19.84 -21.08
N VAL A 306 6.54 -19.24 -20.20
CA VAL A 306 6.86 -19.18 -18.76
C VAL A 306 6.96 -20.58 -18.15
N ARG A 307 6.07 -21.50 -18.53
CA ARG A 307 6.14 -22.89 -18.07
C ARG A 307 7.44 -23.57 -18.49
N ARG A 308 7.93 -23.33 -19.71
CA ARG A 308 9.23 -23.84 -20.18
C ARG A 308 10.38 -23.25 -19.37
N THR A 309 10.34 -21.94 -19.09
CA THR A 309 11.34 -21.26 -18.27
C THR A 309 11.35 -21.80 -16.84
N LEU A 310 10.19 -21.97 -16.20
CA LEU A 310 10.06 -22.57 -14.88
C LEU A 310 10.69 -23.98 -14.81
N GLN A 311 10.43 -24.83 -15.81
CA GLN A 311 11.03 -26.16 -15.89
C GLN A 311 12.55 -26.11 -16.07
N ARG A 312 13.05 -25.18 -16.89
CA ARG A 312 14.49 -24.98 -17.09
C ARG A 312 15.18 -24.59 -15.78
N VAL A 313 14.61 -23.62 -15.06
CA VAL A 313 15.11 -23.16 -13.76
C VAL A 313 15.06 -24.29 -12.74
N TYR A 314 13.97 -25.06 -12.67
CA TYR A 314 13.86 -26.21 -11.78
C TYR A 314 14.98 -27.24 -12.02
N ARG A 315 15.24 -27.61 -13.28
CA ARG A 315 16.34 -28.53 -13.63
C ARG A 315 17.71 -27.95 -13.28
N ARG A 316 17.91 -26.64 -13.49
CA ARG A 316 19.15 -25.93 -13.11
C ARG A 316 19.40 -26.03 -11.61
N LEU A 317 18.39 -25.71 -10.79
CA LEU A 317 18.47 -25.76 -9.33
C LEU A 317 18.64 -27.19 -8.81
N LYS A 318 17.96 -28.18 -9.41
CA LYS A 318 18.11 -29.60 -9.06
C LYS A 318 19.53 -30.10 -9.29
N ARG A 319 20.17 -29.71 -10.40
CA ARG A 319 21.61 -30.04 -10.66
C ARG A 319 22.54 -29.40 -9.63
N ARG A 320 22.20 -28.21 -9.12
CA ARG A 320 22.93 -27.53 -8.04
C ARG A 320 22.63 -28.08 -6.65
N LYS A 321 21.82 -29.14 -6.53
CA LYS A 321 21.41 -29.78 -5.26
C LYS A 321 20.73 -28.81 -4.28
N VAL A 322 20.01 -27.81 -4.81
CA VAL A 322 19.20 -26.90 -3.99
C VAL A 322 17.93 -27.64 -3.55
N ALA A 323 17.45 -27.38 -2.33
CA ALA A 323 16.16 -27.90 -1.86
C ALA A 323 15.02 -27.34 -2.72
N LEU A 324 14.17 -28.24 -3.23
CA LEU A 324 13.08 -27.93 -4.15
C LEU A 324 11.84 -28.73 -3.76
N PRO A 325 10.63 -28.26 -4.11
CA PRO A 325 9.42 -29.05 -3.92
C PRO A 325 9.45 -30.29 -4.82
N GLU A 326 8.83 -31.37 -4.36
CA GLU A 326 8.67 -32.61 -5.13
C GLU A 326 7.85 -32.37 -6.40
N THR A 327 6.77 -31.60 -6.26
CA THR A 327 5.90 -31.16 -7.36
C THR A 327 6.13 -29.69 -7.68
N LEU A 328 6.13 -29.34 -8.95
CA LEU A 328 6.17 -27.93 -9.36
C LEU A 328 4.96 -27.17 -8.81
N PRO A 329 5.14 -25.93 -8.32
CA PRO A 329 4.02 -25.12 -7.85
C PRO A 329 3.03 -24.89 -9.00
N PRO A 330 1.71 -24.86 -8.73
CA PRO A 330 0.71 -24.51 -9.72
C PRO A 330 1.02 -23.15 -10.34
N LEU A 331 0.91 -23.07 -11.67
CA LEU A 331 1.09 -21.85 -12.44
C LEU A 331 -0.27 -21.39 -12.97
N GLY A 332 -0.72 -20.22 -12.52
CA GLY A 332 -1.94 -19.55 -12.97
C GLY A 332 -1.64 -18.20 -13.63
N CYS A 333 -2.68 -17.59 -14.20
CA CYS A 333 -2.65 -16.23 -14.74
C CYS A 333 -3.72 -15.37 -14.09
N MET A 334 -3.47 -14.06 -14.05
CA MET A 334 -4.51 -13.08 -13.76
C MET A 334 -5.36 -12.87 -15.01
N ILE A 335 -6.69 -12.93 -14.83
CA ILE A 335 -7.66 -12.58 -15.87
C ILE A 335 -7.97 -11.09 -15.70
N GLU A 336 -7.09 -10.25 -16.23
CA GLU A 336 -7.15 -8.78 -16.11
C GLU A 336 -7.05 -8.05 -17.46
N VAL A 337 -6.79 -8.79 -18.54
CA VAL A 337 -6.79 -8.30 -19.92
C VAL A 337 -7.98 -8.94 -20.64
N PRO A 338 -8.77 -8.19 -21.44
CA PRO A 338 -9.92 -8.76 -22.16
C PRO A 338 -9.59 -9.99 -23.02
N GLY A 339 -8.38 -10.06 -23.60
CA GLY A 339 -7.94 -11.23 -24.37
C GLY A 339 -7.69 -12.50 -23.54
N ALA A 340 -7.65 -12.41 -22.21
CA ALA A 340 -7.49 -13.55 -21.31
C ALA A 340 -8.82 -14.16 -20.82
N ALA A 341 -9.92 -13.40 -20.90
CA ALA A 341 -11.26 -13.82 -20.44
C ALA A 341 -11.98 -14.66 -21.50
#